data_AF-A0A2N6LVZ9-F1
#
_entry.id   AF-A0A2N6LVZ9-F1
#
_cell.length_a   1.000
_cell.length_b   1.000
_cell.length_c   1.000
_cell.angle_alpha   90.00
_cell.angle_beta   90.00
_cell.angle_gamma   90.00
#
_symmetry.space_group_name_H-M   'P 1'
#
loop_
_entity.id
_entity.type
_entity.pdbx_description
1 polymer ?
#
loop_
_entity_poly.entity_id
_entity_poly.type
_entity_poly.pdbx_seq_one_letter_code
_entity_poly.pdbx_strand_id
1 'polypeptide(L)' 'MPTIQVQTGFIDNPEDAARLRTPEYQDKMAEAIAQGILKYLEKQ' A
#
# COMPACT_ATOMS: atom_id res chain seq x y z
N MET A 1 -20.54 -4.23 -3.90
CA MET A 1 -19.31 -3.42 -3.73
C MET A 1 -18.25 -4.31 -3.11
N PRO A 2 -17.09 -4.51 -3.78
CA PRO A 2 -15.95 -5.24 -3.21
C PRO A 2 -15.19 -4.38 -2.19
N THR A 3 -14.71 -4.98 -1.10
CA THR A 3 -13.98 -4.28 -0.03
C THR A 3 -12.81 -5.14 0.46
N ILE A 4 -11.65 -4.53 0.69
CA ILE A 4 -10.46 -5.17 1.26
C ILE A 4 -9.76 -4.25 2.27
N GLN A 5 -8.95 -4.84 3.15
CA GLN A 5 -8.03 -4.12 4.03
C GLN A 5 -6.59 -4.46 3.64
N VAL A 6 -5.74 -3.45 3.52
CA VAL A 6 -4.32 -3.61 3.20
C VAL A 6 -3.50 -3.17 4.42
N GLN A 7 -2.70 -4.09 4.96
CA GLN A 7 -1.73 -3.78 6.01
C GLN A 7 -0.36 -3.50 5.36
N THR A 8 0.17 -2.29 5.55
CA THR A 8 1.39 -1.83 4.88
C THR A 8 2.66 -1.98 5.72
N GLY A 9 2.54 -2.43 6.97
CA GLY A 9 3.66 -2.65 7.89
C GLY A 9 3.22 -2.55 9.36
N PHE A 10 4.20 -2.69 10.26
CA PHE A 10 4.02 -2.65 11.71
C PHE A 10 4.73 -1.43 12.34
N ILE A 11 4.03 -0.64 13.15
CA ILE A 11 4.61 0.58 13.78
C ILE A 11 5.57 0.22 14.92
N ASP A 12 5.35 -0.91 15.56
CA ASP A 12 6.18 -1.46 16.65
C ASP A 12 7.43 -2.18 16.15
N ASN A 13 7.48 -2.55 14.87
CA ASN A 13 8.71 -3.03 14.23
C ASN A 13 9.57 -1.83 13.79
N PRO A 14 10.79 -1.66 14.32
CA PRO A 14 11.65 -0.50 13.99
C PRO A 14 11.98 -0.37 12.51
N GLU A 15 12.13 -1.48 11.77
CA GLU A 15 12.44 -1.46 10.34
C GLU A 15 11.25 -0.95 9.53
N ASP A 16 10.07 -1.49 9.78
CA ASP A 16 8.83 -1.05 9.14
C ASP A 16 8.52 0.39 9.51
N ALA A 17 8.64 0.76 10.79
CA ALA A 17 8.41 2.12 11.25
C ALA A 17 9.35 3.13 10.58
N ALA A 18 10.61 2.76 10.35
CA ALA A 18 11.56 3.60 9.61
C ALA A 18 11.12 3.78 8.15
N ARG A 19 10.72 2.69 7.48
CA ARG A 19 10.26 2.71 6.09
C ARG A 19 8.95 3.48 5.92
N LEU A 20 7.98 3.25 6.81
CA LEU A 20 6.67 3.92 6.79
C LEU A 20 6.75 5.44 6.94
N ARG A 21 7.87 5.96 7.44
CA ARG A 21 8.13 7.41 7.58
C ARG A 21 8.77 8.05 6.34
N THR A 22 9.25 7.27 5.38
CA THR A 22 9.91 7.84 4.19
C THR A 22 8.88 8.12 3.09
N PRO A 23 8.93 9.29 2.44
CA PRO A 23 8.06 9.60 1.31
C PRO A 23 8.16 8.56 0.19
N GLU A 24 9.37 8.08 -0.10
CA GLU A 24 9.63 7.13 -1.18
C GLU A 24 8.91 5.78 -0.97
N TYR A 25 8.82 5.32 0.29
CA TYR A 25 8.09 4.10 0.61
C TYR A 25 6.58 4.30 0.52
N GLN A 26 6.09 5.44 1.01
CA GLN A 26 4.67 5.80 0.91
C GLN A 26 4.21 5.90 -0.55
N ASP A 27 5.00 6.55 -1.40
CA ASP A 27 4.72 6.68 -2.84
C ASP A 27 4.71 5.31 -3.52
N LYS A 28 5.70 4.46 -3.21
CA LYS A 28 5.76 3.09 -3.74
C LYS A 28 4.52 2.27 -3.35
N MET A 29 4.05 2.38 -2.11
CA MET A 29 2.85 1.68 -1.65
C MET A 29 1.58 2.23 -2.32
N ALA A 30 1.46 3.55 -2.44
CA ALA A 30 0.35 4.20 -3.12
C ALA A 30 0.26 3.78 -4.59
N GLU A 31 1.38 3.77 -5.30
CA GLU A 31 1.44 3.34 -6.70
C GLU A 31 1.02 1.88 -6.86
N ALA A 32 1.53 0.98 -6.01
CA ALA A 32 1.16 -0.43 -6.06
C ALA A 32 -0.35 -0.66 -5.80
N ILE A 33 -0.93 0.06 -4.83
CA ILE A 33 -2.36 0.00 -4.53
C ILE A 33 -3.18 0.55 -5.71
N ALA A 34 -2.80 1.70 -6.27
CA ALA A 34 -3.48 2.30 -7.42
C ALA A 34 -3.45 1.37 -8.64
N GLN A 35 -2.30 0.79 -8.96
CA GLN A 35 -2.17 -0.18 -10.04
C GLN A 35 -3.05 -1.42 -9.81
N GLY A 36 -3.14 -1.90 -8.56
CA GLY A 36 -4.02 -3.02 -8.20
C GLY A 36 -5.49 -2.71 -8.43
N ILE A 37 -5.95 -1.52 -8.02
CA ILE A 37 -7.32 -1.04 -8.23
C ILE A 37 -7.61 -0.92 -9.73
N LEU A 38 -6.73 -0.29 -10.51
CA LEU A 38 -6.91 -0.14 -11.96
C LEU A 38 -7.02 -1.49 -12.66
N LYS A 39 -6.12 -2.43 -12.35
CA LYS A 39 -6.19 -3.80 -12.91
C LYS A 39 -7.46 -4.55 -12.54
N TYR A 40 -8.04 -4.29 -11.37
CA TYR A 40 -9.32 -4.89 -10.98
C TYR A 40 -10.47 -4.29 -11.80
N LEU A 41 -10.48 -2.97 -11.97
CA LEU A 41 -11.51 -2.27 -12.74
C LEU A 41 -11.45 -2.61 -14.23
N GLU A 42 -10.26 -2.80 -14.81
CA GLU A 42 -10.09 -3.26 -16.20
C GLU A 42 -10.63 -4.67 -16.45
N LYS A 43 -10.72 -5.51 -15.40
CA LYS A 43 -11.21 -6.89 -15.48
C LYS A 43 -12.69 -7.04 -15.13
N GLN A 44 -13.35 -5.97 -14.67
CA GLN A 44 -14.80 -5.93 -14.49
C GLN A 44 -15.50 -5.54 -15.79
#